data_AF-A0A962URG9-F1
#
_entry.id   AF-A0A962URG9-F1
#
_cell.length_a   1.000
_cell.length_b   1.000
_cell.length_c   1.000
_cell.angle_alpha   90.00
_cell.angle_beta   90.00
_cell.angle_gamma   90.00
#
_symmetry.space_group_name_H-M   'P 1'
#
loop_
_entity.id
_entity.type
_entity.pdbx_description
1 polymer ?
#
loop_
_entity_poly.entity_id
_entity_poly.type
_entity_poly.pdbx_seq_one_letter_code
_entity_poly.pdbx_strand_id
1 'polypeptide(L)'
;WGMSMQETLTCVRHNIPVTAVVFHNRQWGAEKKNQVDFYNRRFVAAELENESWAQIAKAMGAEGIRVDKLEDVGPALKKAVDMQMNEGKTCILEIMCTRELGDPFRRDALSKPVRYLEKYKDYV
;
A
#
# COMPACT_ATOMS: atom_id res chain seq x y z
N TRP A 1 -3.80 0.98 -2.95
CA TRP A 1 -3.58 0.76 -4.39
C TRP A 1 -4.87 0.46 -5.13
N GLY A 2 -5.60 -0.60 -4.80
CA GLY A 2 -6.83 -0.98 -5.52
C GLY A 2 -7.93 0.09 -5.65
N MET A 3 -7.93 1.13 -4.80
CA MET A 3 -8.87 2.26 -4.89
C MET A 3 -8.49 3.31 -5.96
N SER A 4 -7.24 3.34 -6.39
CA SER A 4 -6.67 4.40 -7.25
C SER A 4 -5.90 3.89 -8.46
N MET A 5 -5.83 2.57 -8.67
CA MET A 5 -5.00 1.97 -9.72
C MET A 5 -5.42 2.39 -11.14
N GLN A 6 -6.69 2.77 -11.34
CA GLN A 6 -7.21 3.28 -12.60
C GLN A 6 -6.43 4.49 -13.12
N GLU A 7 -5.82 5.29 -12.24
CA GLU A 7 -5.01 6.45 -12.64
C GLU A 7 -3.68 6.04 -13.32
N THR A 8 -3.29 4.76 -13.29
CA THR A 8 -2.22 4.26 -14.16
C THR A 8 -2.56 4.48 -15.63
N LEU A 9 -3.83 4.33 -16.05
CA LEU A 9 -4.25 4.62 -17.43
C LEU A 9 -4.10 6.11 -17.76
N THR A 10 -4.35 7.00 -16.79
CA THR A 10 -4.13 8.44 -16.95
C THR A 10 -2.65 8.73 -17.19
N CYS A 11 -1.78 8.14 -16.36
CA CYS A 11 -0.32 8.32 -16.49
C CYS A 11 0.19 7.85 -17.86
N VAL A 12 -0.26 6.67 -18.32
CA VAL A 12 0.11 6.11 -19.62
C VAL A 12 -0.44 6.97 -20.76
N ARG A 13 -1.73 7.34 -20.74
CA ARG A 13 -2.36 8.14 -21.81
C ARG A 13 -1.71 9.51 -22.01
N HIS A 14 -1.29 10.14 -20.92
CA HIS A 14 -0.75 11.50 -20.93
C HIS A 14 0.77 11.56 -20.86
N ASN A 15 1.46 10.42 -20.98
CA ASN A 15 2.92 10.33 -20.87
C ASN A 15 3.46 11.01 -19.61
N ILE A 16 2.84 10.74 -18.46
CA ILE A 16 3.26 11.22 -17.15
C ILE A 16 4.01 10.08 -16.45
N PRO A 17 5.34 9.98 -16.58
CA PRO A 17 6.08 8.84 -16.06
C PRO A 17 6.14 8.87 -14.53
N VAL A 18 5.55 7.87 -13.90
CA VAL A 18 5.58 7.68 -12.45
C VAL A 18 6.05 6.26 -12.09
N THR A 19 6.82 6.13 -11.01
CA THR A 19 7.11 4.84 -10.38
C THR A 19 6.28 4.70 -9.10
N ALA A 20 5.31 3.78 -9.10
CA ALA A 20 4.55 3.44 -7.90
C ALA A 20 5.07 2.15 -7.27
N VAL A 21 5.35 2.18 -5.97
CA VAL A 21 5.75 1.01 -5.18
C VAL A 21 4.53 0.49 -4.43
N VAL A 22 4.12 -0.73 -4.73
CA VAL A 22 2.93 -1.36 -4.17
C VAL A 22 3.35 -2.49 -3.25
N PHE A 23 3.21 -2.29 -1.94
CA PHE A 23 3.43 -3.33 -0.94
C PHE A 23 2.26 -4.31 -0.93
N HIS A 24 2.54 -5.53 -1.37
CA HIS A 24 1.55 -6.59 -1.51
C HIS A 24 1.74 -7.64 -0.40
N ASN A 25 1.10 -7.38 0.75
CA ASN A 25 1.07 -8.28 1.90
C ASN A 25 -0.17 -9.19 1.96
N ARG A 26 -1.11 -9.05 1.01
CA ARG A 26 -2.36 -9.84 0.90
C ARG A 26 -3.27 -9.69 2.13
N GLN A 27 -3.30 -8.50 2.73
CA GLN A 27 -4.17 -8.20 3.87
C GLN A 27 -4.34 -6.70 4.10
N TRP A 28 -5.45 -6.32 4.72
CA TRP A 28 -5.62 -5.03 5.37
C TRP A 28 -4.85 -5.00 6.69
N GLY A 29 -3.51 -4.97 6.62
CA GLY A 29 -2.64 -5.18 7.78
C GLY A 29 -2.89 -4.22 8.94
N ALA A 30 -3.19 -2.94 8.66
CA ALA A 30 -3.53 -1.96 9.68
C ALA A 30 -4.83 -2.33 10.43
N GLU A 31 -5.88 -2.66 9.68
CA GLU A 31 -7.17 -3.05 10.27
C GLU A 31 -7.07 -4.39 11.01
N LYS A 32 -6.30 -5.33 10.47
CA LYS A 32 -6.02 -6.60 11.13
C LYS A 32 -5.29 -6.40 12.46
N LYS A 33 -4.37 -5.43 12.53
CA LYS A 33 -3.68 -5.10 13.79
C LYS A 33 -4.64 -4.51 14.82
N ASN A 34 -5.57 -3.64 14.41
CA ASN A 34 -6.63 -3.15 15.30
C ASN A 34 -7.48 -4.32 15.88
N GLN A 35 -7.75 -5.34 15.07
CA GLN A 35 -8.46 -6.56 15.52
C GLN A 35 -7.66 -7.38 16.54
N VAL A 36 -6.33 -7.42 16.42
CA VAL A 36 -5.45 -8.01 17.44
C VAL A 36 -5.55 -7.24 18.75
N ASP A 37 -5.43 -5.91 18.70
CA ASP A 37 -5.23 -5.08 19.88
C ASP A 37 -6.53 -4.82 20.66
N PHE A 38 -7.65 -4.65 19.97
CA PHE A 38 -8.88 -4.16 20.57
C PHE A 38 -10.05 -5.17 20.53
N TYR A 39 -9.93 -6.23 19.73
CA TYR A 39 -11.05 -7.14 19.45
C TYR A 39 -10.71 -8.61 19.69
N ASN A 40 -9.81 -8.89 20.63
CA ASN A 40 -9.43 -10.24 21.06
C ASN A 40 -9.01 -11.14 19.88
N ARG A 41 -8.30 -10.57 18.89
CA ARG A 41 -7.81 -11.28 17.70
C ARG A 41 -8.94 -11.92 16.88
N ARG A 42 -10.16 -11.39 16.97
CA ARG A 42 -11.28 -11.81 16.12
C ARG A 42 -11.12 -11.18 14.74
N PHE A 43 -10.59 -11.97 13.82
CA PHE A 43 -10.33 -11.51 12.46
C PHE A 43 -11.60 -11.48 11.61
N VAL A 44 -11.84 -10.36 10.93
CA VAL A 44 -12.99 -10.17 10.04
C VAL A 44 -12.57 -9.35 8.83
N ALA A 45 -12.81 -9.90 7.63
CA ALA A 45 -12.66 -9.20 6.34
C ALA A 45 -11.29 -8.50 6.14
N ALA A 46 -10.22 -9.07 6.69
CA ALA A 46 -8.90 -8.46 6.68
C ALA A 46 -7.92 -9.18 5.73
N GLU A 47 -8.19 -10.42 5.37
CA GLU A 47 -7.44 -11.20 4.40
C GLU A 47 -7.83 -10.83 2.97
N LEU A 48 -6.83 -10.74 2.09
CA LEU A 48 -7.03 -10.44 0.68
C LEU A 48 -6.41 -11.53 -0.18
N GLU A 49 -7.10 -11.88 -1.25
CA GLU A 49 -6.60 -12.71 -2.33
C GLU A 49 -6.88 -11.98 -3.64
N ASN A 50 -5.84 -11.67 -4.39
CA ASN A 50 -5.94 -10.90 -5.62
C ASN A 50 -4.79 -11.25 -6.56
N GLU A 51 -5.01 -10.96 -7.84
CA GLU A 51 -4.03 -11.12 -8.90
C GLU A 51 -2.84 -10.16 -8.76
N SER A 52 -1.78 -10.44 -9.53
CA SER A 52 -0.56 -9.64 -9.54
C SER A 52 -0.81 -8.20 -10.02
N TRP A 53 -0.41 -7.23 -9.18
CA TRP A 53 -0.46 -5.82 -9.55
C TRP A 53 0.48 -5.49 -10.72
N ALA A 54 1.62 -6.18 -10.80
CA ALA A 54 2.54 -6.04 -11.93
C ALA A 54 1.92 -6.52 -13.25
N GLN A 55 1.13 -7.60 -13.24
CA GLN A 55 0.42 -8.06 -14.45
C GLN A 55 -0.69 -7.10 -14.87
N ILE A 56 -1.47 -6.59 -13.90
CA ILE A 56 -2.49 -5.58 -14.16
C ILE A 56 -1.87 -4.31 -14.77
N ALA A 57 -0.72 -3.86 -14.25
CA ALA A 57 0.02 -2.72 -14.80
C ALA A 57 0.37 -2.89 -16.28
N LYS A 58 0.86 -4.08 -16.66
CA LYS A 58 1.16 -4.42 -18.07
C LYS A 58 -0.09 -4.35 -18.94
N ALA A 59 -1.22 -4.88 -18.46
CA ALA A 59 -2.49 -4.78 -19.17
C ALA A 59 -2.97 -3.33 -19.34
N MET A 60 -2.57 -2.43 -18.44
CA MET A 60 -2.86 -0.99 -18.50
C MET A 60 -1.85 -0.19 -19.36
N GLY A 61 -0.87 -0.85 -19.98
CA GLY A 61 0.16 -0.22 -20.80
C GLY A 61 1.34 0.38 -20.02
N ALA A 62 1.44 0.09 -18.72
CA ALA A 62 2.58 0.45 -17.89
C ALA A 62 3.58 -0.72 -17.78
N GLU A 63 4.79 -0.44 -17.29
CA GLU A 63 5.73 -1.49 -16.90
C GLU A 63 5.33 -2.08 -15.56
N GLY A 64 5.42 -3.40 -15.44
CA GLY A 64 5.12 -4.13 -14.21
C GLY A 64 6.29 -4.99 -13.78
N ILE A 65 6.80 -4.76 -12.57
CA ILE A 65 7.90 -5.53 -11.97
C ILE A 65 7.42 -6.13 -10.65
N ARG A 66 7.47 -7.45 -10.52
CA ARG A 66 7.19 -8.15 -9.26
C ARG A 66 8.50 -8.55 -8.58
N VAL A 67 8.62 -8.23 -7.31
CA VAL A 67 9.76 -8.53 -6.45
C VAL A 67 9.30 -9.43 -5.31
N ASP A 68 9.91 -10.60 -5.21
CA ASP A 68 9.58 -11.61 -4.18
C ASP A 68 10.75 -11.89 -3.22
N LYS A 69 11.94 -11.36 -3.54
CA LYS A 69 13.15 -11.56 -2.77
C LYS A 69 13.74 -10.22 -2.35
N LEU A 70 14.30 -10.17 -1.15
CA LEU A 70 14.82 -8.92 -0.57
C LEU A 70 15.99 -8.36 -1.38
N GLU A 71 16.88 -9.23 -1.86
CA GLU A 71 18.04 -8.87 -2.68
C GLU A 71 17.65 -8.19 -4.01
N ASP A 72 16.44 -8.44 -4.50
CA ASP A 72 15.94 -7.92 -5.78
C ASP A 72 15.32 -6.51 -5.63
N VAL A 73 15.02 -6.06 -4.41
CA VAL A 73 14.35 -4.75 -4.16
C VAL A 73 15.19 -3.59 -4.71
N GLY A 74 16.48 -3.54 -4.38
CA GLY A 74 17.38 -2.47 -4.82
C GLY A 74 17.55 -2.43 -6.35
N PRO A 75 17.93 -3.54 -6.99
CA PRO A 75 18.01 -3.62 -8.45
C PRO A 75 16.70 -3.28 -9.16
N ALA A 76 15.56 -3.78 -8.67
CA ALA A 76 14.27 -3.53 -9.30
C ALA A 76 13.83 -2.07 -9.19
N LEU A 77 14.05 -1.42 -8.04
CA LEU A 77 13.76 0.00 -7.88
C LEU A 77 14.64 0.87 -8.79
N LYS A 78 15.95 0.57 -8.88
CA LYS A 78 16.86 1.28 -9.79
C LYS A 78 16.39 1.16 -11.24
N LYS A 79 16.00 -0.04 -11.67
CA LYS A 79 15.47 -0.28 -13.01
C LYS A 79 14.18 0.51 -13.26
N ALA A 80 13.24 0.52 -12.32
CA ALA A 80 11.98 1.26 -12.46
C ALA A 80 12.22 2.77 -12.57
N VAL A 81 13.10 3.32 -11.73
CA VAL A 81 13.47 4.74 -11.77
C VAL A 81 14.17 5.10 -13.09
N ASP A 82 15.06 4.24 -13.58
CA ASP A 82 15.73 4.45 -14.88
C ASP A 82 14.72 4.48 -16.04
N MET A 83 13.80 3.51 -16.11
CA MET A 83 12.71 3.50 -17.09
C MET A 83 11.81 4.74 -16.98
N GLN A 84 11.54 5.21 -15.76
CA GLN A 84 10.78 6.43 -15.52
C GLN A 84 11.50 7.68 -16.02
N MET A 85 12.77 7.87 -15.63
CA MET A 85 13.53 9.11 -15.86
C MET A 85 14.05 9.20 -17.29
N ASN A 86 14.47 8.08 -17.88
CA ASN A 86 15.20 8.05 -19.14
C ASN A 86 14.38 7.49 -20.31
N GLU A 87 13.36 6.66 -20.04
CA GLU A 87 12.50 6.07 -21.08
C GLU A 87 11.06 6.63 -21.08
N GLY A 88 10.71 7.49 -20.12
CA GLY A 88 9.36 8.07 -20.03
C GLY A 88 8.27 7.05 -19.68
N LYS A 89 8.62 5.94 -19.04
CA LYS A 89 7.68 4.86 -18.73
C LYS A 89 7.06 4.99 -17.34
N THR A 90 5.75 4.73 -17.26
CA THR A 90 5.09 4.49 -15.97
C THR A 90 5.40 3.08 -15.49
N CYS A 91 5.82 2.93 -14.23
CA CYS A 91 6.27 1.67 -13.65
C CYS A 91 5.49 1.35 -12.37
N ILE A 92 4.98 0.13 -12.26
CA ILE A 92 4.39 -0.42 -11.04
C ILE A 92 5.31 -1.51 -10.50
N LEU A 93 5.91 -1.23 -9.35
CA LEU A 93 6.78 -2.14 -8.63
C LEU A 93 5.98 -2.84 -7.52
N GLU A 94 5.58 -4.07 -7.76
CA GLU A 94 4.89 -4.94 -6.81
C GLU A 94 5.91 -5.61 -5.89
N ILE A 95 5.93 -5.20 -4.62
CA ILE A 95 6.80 -5.77 -3.59
C ILE A 95 5.99 -6.77 -2.78
N MET A 96 6.29 -8.06 -2.91
CA MET A 96 5.69 -9.07 -2.05
C MET A 96 6.23 -8.89 -0.63
N CYS A 97 5.32 -8.83 0.33
CA CYS A 97 5.66 -8.67 1.73
C CYS A 97 5.25 -9.90 2.54
N THR A 98 5.90 -10.07 3.69
CA THR A 98 5.44 -11.03 4.70
C THR A 98 4.05 -10.64 5.20
N ARG A 99 3.38 -11.58 5.87
CA ARG A 99 2.10 -11.34 6.53
C ARG A 99 2.24 -10.92 7.99
N GLU A 100 3.46 -10.66 8.43
CA GLU A 100 3.74 -10.17 9.77
C GLU A 100 3.06 -8.82 9.98
N LEU A 101 2.39 -8.65 11.11
CA LEU A 101 1.75 -7.39 11.46
C LEU A 101 2.73 -6.58 12.31
N GLY A 102 3.07 -5.38 11.84
CA GLY A 102 3.94 -4.47 12.58
C GLY A 102 3.31 -4.02 13.90
N ASP A 103 4.16 -3.51 14.78
CA ASP A 103 3.70 -2.90 16.03
C ASP A 103 2.77 -1.70 15.76
N PRO A 104 1.75 -1.50 16.61
CA PRO A 104 0.76 -0.46 16.38
C PRO A 104 1.41 0.91 16.62
N PHE A 105 1.34 1.78 15.62
CA PHE A 105 1.80 3.17 15.75
C PHE A 105 0.98 3.98 16.78
N ARG A 106 -0.25 3.54 17.11
CA ARG A 106 -1.17 4.23 18.05
C ARG A 106 -1.93 3.22 18.92
N ARG A 107 -1.34 2.81 20.05
CA ARG A 107 -2.02 1.95 21.05
C ARG A 107 -3.21 2.64 21.74
N ASP A 108 -3.25 3.96 21.64
CA ASP A 108 -4.29 4.84 22.16
C ASP A 108 -5.42 5.12 21.15
N ALA A 109 -5.45 4.42 20.01
CA ALA A 109 -6.41 4.71 18.93
C ALA A 109 -7.88 4.65 19.37
N LEU A 110 -8.22 3.84 20.37
CA LEU A 110 -9.57 3.76 20.95
C LEU A 110 -9.71 4.47 22.31
N SER A 111 -8.68 5.17 22.77
CA SER A 111 -8.78 5.98 23.99
C SER A 111 -9.76 7.13 23.77
N LYS A 112 -10.64 7.38 24.75
CA LYS A 112 -11.52 8.55 24.70
C LYS A 112 -10.67 9.83 24.66
N PRO A 113 -10.96 10.78 23.77
CA PRO A 113 -10.22 12.03 23.71
C PRO A 113 -10.39 12.82 25.00
N VAL A 114 -9.29 13.36 25.54
CA VAL A 114 -9.31 14.24 26.71
C VAL A 114 -9.45 15.69 26.23
N ARG A 115 -10.51 16.38 26.67
CA ARG A 115 -10.78 17.78 26.33
C ARG A 115 -10.20 18.70 27.39
N TYR A 116 -9.18 19.47 27.04
CA TYR A 116 -8.52 20.40 27.96
C TYR A 116 -9.16 21.78 28.03
N LEU A 117 -9.93 22.18 27.02
CA LEU A 117 -10.57 23.49 26.95
C LEU A 117 -12.01 23.40 27.45
N GLU A 118 -12.39 24.32 28.35
CA GLU A 118 -13.73 24.38 28.97
C GLU A 118 -14.85 24.33 27.92
N LYS A 119 -14.69 25.08 26.82
CA LYS A 119 -15.63 25.16 25.70
C LYS A 119 -15.99 23.80 25.09
N TYR A 120 -15.12 22.80 25.21
CA TYR A 120 -15.28 21.48 24.59
C TYR A 120 -15.56 20.35 25.57
N LYS A 121 -15.71 20.63 26.88
CA LYS A 121 -15.87 19.57 27.90
C LYS A 121 -17.12 18.70 27.70
N ASP A 122 -18.18 19.25 27.14
CA ASP A 122 -19.44 18.53 26.94
C ASP A 122 -19.46 17.68 25.64
N TYR A 123 -18.43 17.78 24.79
CA TYR A 123 -18.32 17.03 23.54
C TYR A 123 -17.48 15.75 23.75
N VAL A 124 -18.03 14.80 24.50
CA VAL A 124 -17.47 13.47 24.78
C VAL A 124 -18.50 12.38 24.54
#